data_AF-X1I586-F1
#
_entry.id   AF-X1I586-F1
#
_cell.length_a   1.000
_cell.length_b   1.000
_cell.length_c   1.000
_cell.angle_alpha   90.00
_cell.angle_beta   90.00
_cell.angle_gamma   90.00
#
_symmetry.space_group_name_H-M   'P 1'
#
loop_
_entity.id
_entity.type
_entity.pdbx_description
1 polymer ?
#
loop_
_entity_poly.entity_id
_entity_poly.type
_entity_poly.pdbx_seq_one_letter_code
_entity_poly.pdbx_strand_id
1 'polypeptide(L)'
;MRSLEHALDTDLSGAFNVTAPEPVTMDAFAHALGHAMNRPALVRVPCFAVELALGARSEAVLNGQRAIPELLSKRGFAFVFPEVSSALADILTNP
;
A
#
# COMPACT_ATOMS: atom_id res chain seq x y z
N MET A 1 3.17 -14.17 2.33
CA MET A 1 3.01 -15.64 2.21
C MET A 1 1.54 -16.06 2.34
N ARG A 2 0.78 -15.55 3.31
CA ARG A 2 -0.65 -15.89 3.54
C ARG A 2 -1.60 -15.80 2.34
N SER A 3 -1.44 -14.81 1.45
CA SER A 3 -2.28 -14.69 0.26
C SER A 3 -2.03 -15.81 -0.76
N LEU A 4 -0.79 -16.33 -0.81
CA LEU A 4 -0.44 -17.48 -1.66
C LEU A 4 -0.94 -18.78 -1.03
N GLU A 5 -0.80 -18.95 0.27
CA GLU A 5 -1.39 -20.08 1.01
C GLU A 5 -2.90 -20.15 0.79
N HIS A 6 -3.60 -19.02 0.96
CA HIS A 6 -5.03 -18.92 0.67
C HIS A 6 -5.34 -19.26 -0.79
N ALA A 7 -4.49 -18.86 -1.74
CA ALA A 7 -4.69 -19.18 -3.14
C ALA A 7 -4.58 -20.69 -3.43
N LEU A 8 -3.65 -21.37 -2.76
CA LEU A 8 -3.48 -22.82 -2.84
C LEU A 8 -4.66 -23.56 -2.17
N ASP A 9 -5.11 -23.09 -1.02
CA ASP A 9 -6.20 -23.72 -0.26
C ASP A 9 -7.58 -23.54 -0.93
N THR A 10 -7.76 -22.47 -1.70
CA THR A 10 -9.06 -22.12 -2.32
C THR A 10 -9.10 -22.28 -3.84
N ASP A 11 -8.08 -22.90 -4.42
CA ASP A 11 -7.91 -23.12 -5.87
C ASP A 11 -8.14 -21.85 -6.70
N LEU A 12 -7.45 -20.78 -6.27
CA LEU A 12 -7.57 -19.45 -6.84
C LEU A 12 -6.78 -19.41 -8.15
N SER A 13 -7.49 -19.22 -9.27
CA SER A 13 -6.91 -19.25 -10.62
C SER A 13 -6.93 -17.88 -11.29
N GLY A 14 -5.95 -17.66 -12.18
CA GLY A 14 -5.79 -16.41 -12.93
C GLY A 14 -4.98 -15.35 -12.19
N ALA A 15 -4.83 -14.18 -12.82
CA ALA A 15 -4.13 -13.05 -12.22
C ALA A 15 -5.00 -12.35 -11.17
N PHE A 16 -4.42 -12.01 -10.03
CA PHE A 16 -5.09 -11.26 -8.97
C PHE A 16 -4.14 -10.28 -8.27
N ASN A 17 -4.71 -9.18 -7.78
CA ASN A 17 -3.94 -8.17 -7.06
C ASN A 17 -3.69 -8.62 -5.61
N VAL A 18 -2.46 -8.46 -5.16
CA VAL A 18 -2.04 -8.70 -3.78
C VAL A 18 -1.80 -7.35 -3.12
N THR A 19 -2.90 -6.66 -2.83
CA THR A 19 -2.93 -5.32 -2.22
C THR A 19 -3.90 -5.31 -1.05
N ALA A 20 -3.82 -4.30 -0.17
CA ALA A 20 -4.83 -4.07 0.84
C ALA A 20 -6.18 -3.69 0.18
N PRO A 21 -7.33 -4.01 0.80
CA PRO A 21 -8.65 -3.75 0.24
C PRO A 21 -8.98 -2.25 0.19
N GLU A 22 -8.34 -1.43 1.03
CA GLU A 22 -8.51 0.02 1.06
C GLU A 22 -7.36 0.74 0.34
N PRO A 23 -7.56 1.17 -0.92
CA PRO A 23 -6.58 1.98 -1.62
C PRO A 23 -6.52 3.39 -1.03
N VAL A 24 -5.32 3.91 -0.86
CA VAL A 24 -5.09 5.29 -0.39
C VAL A 24 -4.30 6.09 -1.41
N THR A 25 -4.51 7.41 -1.42
CA THR A 25 -3.68 8.33 -2.19
C THR A 25 -2.33 8.53 -1.50
N MET A 26 -1.33 9.02 -2.23
CA MET A 26 -0.03 9.38 -1.64
C MET A 26 -0.17 10.43 -0.52
N ASP A 27 -1.11 11.37 -0.67
CA ASP A 27 -1.37 12.40 0.36
C ASP A 27 -1.93 11.76 1.66
N ALA A 28 -2.90 10.85 1.53
CA ALA A 28 -3.44 10.11 2.67
C ALA A 28 -2.39 9.20 3.33
N PHE A 29 -1.57 8.52 2.53
CA PHE A 29 -0.44 7.73 3.02
C PHE A 29 0.56 8.59 3.80
N ALA A 30 0.97 9.74 3.24
CA ALA A 30 1.92 10.64 3.88
C ALA A 30 1.39 11.18 5.22
N HIS A 31 0.11 11.54 5.29
CA HIS A 31 -0.53 11.94 6.54
C HIS A 31 -0.56 10.81 7.57
N ALA A 32 -0.95 9.59 7.17
CA ALA A 32 -0.98 8.44 8.07
C ALA A 32 0.42 8.09 8.61
N LEU A 33 1.44 8.13 7.75
CA LEU A 33 2.84 7.92 8.13
C LEU A 33 3.32 8.99 9.10
N GLY A 34 3.04 10.26 8.79
CA GLY A 34 3.42 11.37 9.66
C GLY A 34 2.77 11.28 11.04
N HIS A 35 1.51 10.86 11.10
CA HIS A 35 0.81 10.62 12.37
C HIS A 35 1.49 9.49 13.17
N ALA A 36 1.74 8.35 12.54
CA ALA A 36 2.34 7.19 13.21
C ALA A 36 3.78 7.47 13.70
N MET A 37 4.53 8.33 13.00
CA MET A 37 5.88 8.76 13.39
C MET A 37 5.91 9.95 14.37
N ASN A 38 4.77 10.52 14.76
CA ASN A 38 4.69 11.81 15.48
C ASN A 38 5.42 12.97 14.74
N ARG A 39 5.39 12.98 13.41
CA ARG A 39 6.01 14.00 12.55
C ARG A 39 5.07 14.39 11.40
N PRO A 40 4.32 15.51 11.50
CA PRO A 40 3.27 15.84 10.52
C PRO A 40 3.84 16.08 9.11
N ALA A 41 3.14 15.57 8.09
CA ALA A 41 3.52 15.63 6.68
C ALA A 41 3.11 16.96 6.02
N LEU A 42 3.78 18.06 6.42
CA LEU A 42 3.39 19.42 6.00
C LEU A 42 3.96 19.86 4.65
N VAL A 43 5.05 19.23 4.18
CA VAL A 43 5.77 19.66 2.98
C VAL A 43 5.52 18.68 1.84
N ARG A 44 5.00 19.18 0.72
CA ARG A 44 4.84 18.41 -0.52
C ARG A 44 6.12 18.48 -1.35
N VAL A 45 6.56 17.33 -1.85
CA VAL A 45 7.72 17.24 -2.77
C VAL A 45 7.25 17.55 -4.19
N PRO A 46 7.84 18.55 -4.88
CA PRO A 46 7.50 18.84 -6.28
C PRO A 46 7.87 17.69 -7.23
N CYS A 47 7.10 17.53 -8.31
CA CYS A 47 7.32 16.50 -9.34
C CYS A 47 8.75 16.50 -9.89
N PHE A 48 9.25 17.67 -10.30
CA PHE A 48 10.60 17.81 -10.87
C PHE A 48 11.71 17.42 -9.88
N ALA A 49 11.48 17.57 -8.57
CA ALA A 49 12.46 17.17 -7.56
C ALA A 49 12.57 15.64 -7.48
N VAL A 50 11.43 14.93 -7.61
CA VAL A 50 11.39 13.46 -7.70
C VAL A 50 12.04 12.98 -9.00
N GLU A 51 11.75 13.64 -10.12
CA GLU A 51 12.36 13.36 -11.43
C GLU A 51 13.88 13.54 -11.41
N LEU A 52 14.37 14.63 -10.79
CA LEU A 52 15.81 14.87 -10.67
C LEU A 52 16.50 13.82 -9.81
N ALA A 53 15.85 13.38 -8.72
CA ALA A 53 16.40 12.39 -7.79
C ALA A 53 16.38 10.95 -8.34
N LEU A 54 15.31 10.56 -9.04
CA LEU A 54 15.07 9.17 -9.46
C LEU A 54 15.20 8.95 -10.97
N GLY A 55 15.32 10.01 -11.77
CA GLY A 55 15.36 9.95 -13.23
C GLY A 55 14.15 9.21 -13.80
N ALA A 56 14.39 8.27 -14.73
CA ALA A 56 13.36 7.44 -15.34
C ALA A 56 12.57 6.56 -14.35
N ARG A 57 13.05 6.36 -13.12
CA ARG A 57 12.33 5.57 -12.08
C ARG A 57 11.28 6.39 -11.34
N SER A 58 11.23 7.70 -11.56
CA SER A 58 10.26 8.61 -10.92
C SER A 58 8.82 8.23 -11.24
N GLU A 59 8.55 7.62 -12.40
CA GLU A 59 7.21 7.21 -12.81
C GLU A 59 6.52 6.31 -11.79
N ALA A 60 7.24 5.38 -11.15
CA ALA A 60 6.66 4.47 -10.15
C ALA A 60 6.23 5.20 -8.86
N VAL A 61 6.82 6.36 -8.58
CA VAL A 61 6.49 7.19 -7.39
C VAL A 61 5.43 8.22 -7.73
N LEU A 62 5.53 8.83 -8.91
CA LEU A 62 4.63 9.89 -9.37
C LEU A 62 3.28 9.35 -9.83
N ASN A 63 3.24 8.10 -10.32
CA ASN A 63 2.02 7.47 -10.77
C ASN A 63 1.51 6.47 -9.73
N GLY A 64 0.26 6.66 -9.31
CA GLY A 64 -0.46 5.69 -8.48
C GLY A 64 -1.32 4.76 -9.33
N GLN A 65 -1.40 3.49 -8.94
CA GLN A 65 -2.35 2.54 -9.51
C GLN A 65 -3.38 2.14 -8.46
N ARG A 66 -4.67 2.23 -8.81
CA ARG A 66 -5.76 1.75 -7.95
C ARG A 66 -5.97 0.25 -8.16
N ALA A 67 -5.07 -0.57 -7.62
CA ALA A 67 -5.13 -2.03 -7.72
C ALA A 67 -6.01 -2.61 -6.59
N ILE A 68 -7.24 -2.99 -6.90
CA ILE A 68 -8.20 -3.55 -5.94
C ILE A 68 -8.05 -5.09 -5.88
N PRO A 69 -7.96 -5.71 -4.69
CA PRO A 69 -7.81 -7.15 -4.52
C PRO A 69 -9.16 -7.89 -4.61
N GLU A 70 -9.95 -7.65 -5.67
CA GLU A 70 -11.33 -8.15 -5.76
C GLU A 70 -11.46 -9.65 -5.56
N LEU A 71 -10.57 -10.46 -6.16
CA LEU A 71 -10.65 -11.90 -6.08
C LEU A 71 -10.38 -12.40 -4.65
N LEU A 72 -9.37 -11.83 -3.98
CA LEU A 72 -9.06 -12.15 -2.59
C LEU A 72 -10.22 -11.76 -1.66
N SER A 73 -10.79 -10.57 -1.84
CA SER A 73 -11.95 -10.12 -1.06
C SER A 73 -13.17 -11.01 -1.27
N LYS A 74 -13.51 -11.34 -2.53
CA LYS A 74 -14.63 -12.24 -2.87
C LYS A 74 -14.44 -13.66 -2.34
N ARG A 75 -13.18 -14.11 -2.21
CA ARG A 75 -12.82 -15.44 -1.71
C ARG A 75 -12.57 -15.46 -0.20
N GLY A 76 -12.97 -14.42 0.53
CA GLY A 76 -12.93 -14.40 1.99
C GLY A 76 -11.52 -14.35 2.58
N PHE A 77 -10.53 -13.84 1.84
CA PHE A 77 -9.18 -13.69 2.37
C PHE A 77 -9.19 -12.74 3.58
N ALA A 78 -8.63 -13.20 4.70
CA ALA A 78 -8.54 -12.42 5.92
C ALA A 78 -7.30 -11.51 5.89
N PHE A 79 -7.52 -10.23 5.59
CA PHE A 79 -6.48 -9.20 5.61
C PHE A 79 -6.07 -8.87 7.05
N VAL A 80 -4.78 -9.01 7.37
CA VAL A 80 -4.23 -8.64 8.69
C VAL A 80 -4.27 -7.12 8.88
N PHE A 81 -3.88 -6.40 7.83
CA PHE A 81 -3.83 -4.95 7.82
C PHE A 81 -4.70 -4.44 6.65
N PRO A 82 -6.02 -4.35 6.84
CA PRO A 82 -6.91 -3.83 5.82
C PRO A 82 -6.70 -2.32 5.60
N GLU A 83 -6.29 -1.61 6.66
CA GLU A 83 -6.07 -0.17 6.68
C GLU A 83 -4.57 0.18 6.82
N VAL A 84 -4.13 1.22 6.12
CA VAL A 84 -2.75 1.70 6.16
C VAL A 84 -2.29 2.15 7.57
N SER A 85 -3.20 2.74 8.35
CA SER A 85 -2.98 3.21 9.72
C SER A 85 -2.49 2.07 10.62
N SER A 86 -3.19 0.93 10.59
CA SER A 86 -2.87 -0.27 11.37
C SER A 86 -1.50 -0.86 10.98
N ALA A 87 -1.19 -0.92 9.69
CA ALA A 87 0.09 -1.42 9.20
C ALA A 87 1.25 -0.53 9.67
N LEU A 88 1.07 0.80 9.58
CA LEU A 88 2.10 1.76 9.97
C LEU A 88 2.36 1.75 11.48
N ALA A 89 1.29 1.65 12.29
CA ALA A 89 1.41 1.54 13.73
C ALA A 89 2.18 0.28 14.15
N ASP A 90 1.91 -0.86 13.50
CA ASP A 90 2.60 -2.13 13.75
C ASP A 90 4.09 -2.06 13.41
N ILE A 91 4.42 -1.64 12.19
CA ILE A 91 5.82 -1.58 11.70
C ILE A 91 6.68 -0.60 12.53
N LEU A 92 6.10 0.50 13.00
CA LEU A 92 6.86 1.49 13.79
C LEU A 92 6.97 1.11 15.27
N THR A 93 6.10 0.23 15.77
CA THR A 93 6.16 -0.26 17.16
C THR A 93 7.02 -1.52 17.30
N ASN A 94 7.10 -2.33 16.24
CA ASN A 94 7.82 -3.60 16.22
C ASN A 94 8.86 -3.65 15.08
N PRO A 95 10.02 -2.99 15.25
CA PRO A 95 11.03 -2.82 14.20
C PRO A 95 11.81 -4.10 13.87
#